data_AF-A0A446CB37-F1
#
_entry.id   AF-A0A446CB37-F1
#
_cell.length_a   1.000
_cell.length_b   1.000
_cell.length_c   1.000
_cell.angle_alpha   90.00
_cell.angle_beta   90.00
_cell.angle_gamma   90.00
#
_symmetry.space_group_name_H-M   'P 1'
#
loop_
_entity.id
_entity.type
_entity.pdbx_description
1 polymer ?
#
loop_
_entity_poly.entity_id
_entity_poly.type
_entity_poly.pdbx_seq_one_letter_code
_entity_poly.pdbx_strand_id
1 'polypeptide(L)'
;MAGITFKQSELDFFHNEGYLRLDRVHSRNRLKPLRESILRELSRLKVWAGGKSLGSSLNDLAPFQQISKLSSMVKIANLDETLNTAEIRSAIADLTGRTPQSSQGTQPLLSLPHQGPWSLGNLNWHVDLAAKSGGEIPGIQAFYLVDDVGLHGGATLALARSHRVAGEMAGELRGSLKTPADLEAALSASNTEIIEMSGRAGDVFLMDMRVLHTPSINSTNRIRMMATTRFGLRANR
;
A
#
# COMPACT_ATOMS: atom_id res chain seq x y z
N MET A 1 -15.27 -4.77 21.24
CA MET A 1 -15.09 -3.89 20.07
C MET A 1 -16.06 -4.39 19.02
N ALA A 2 -16.88 -3.51 18.44
CA ALA A 2 -17.73 -3.89 17.32
C ALA A 2 -16.83 -4.28 16.14
N GLY A 3 -17.07 -5.42 15.50
CA GLY A 3 -16.36 -5.78 14.27
C GLY A 3 -16.77 -4.86 13.13
N ILE A 4 -15.89 -4.73 12.12
CA ILE A 4 -16.24 -4.07 10.86
C ILE A 4 -17.23 -4.98 10.13
N THR A 5 -18.43 -4.50 9.85
CA THR A 5 -19.42 -5.24 9.06
C THR A 5 -19.57 -4.60 7.70
N PHE A 6 -19.36 -5.38 6.64
CA PHE A 6 -19.51 -4.91 5.27
C PHE A 6 -20.95 -5.01 4.77
N LYS A 7 -21.40 -3.98 4.08
CA LYS A 7 -22.59 -4.02 3.24
C LYS A 7 -22.28 -4.80 1.96
N GLN A 8 -23.32 -5.38 1.35
CA GLN A 8 -23.17 -6.07 0.07
C GLN A 8 -22.49 -5.18 -0.99
N SER A 9 -22.83 -3.88 -1.04
CA SER A 9 -22.21 -2.93 -1.95
C SER A 9 -20.69 -2.77 -1.77
N GLU A 10 -20.18 -2.93 -0.54
CA GLU A 10 -18.74 -2.84 -0.24
C GLU A 10 -18.01 -4.13 -0.65
N LEU A 11 -18.66 -5.28 -0.46
CA LEU A 11 -18.17 -6.57 -0.96
C LEU A 11 -18.12 -6.56 -2.49
N ASP A 12 -19.21 -6.14 -3.14
CA ASP A 12 -19.31 -6.03 -4.60
C ASP A 12 -18.25 -5.06 -5.15
N PHE A 13 -18.04 -3.92 -4.47
CA PHE A 13 -16.99 -2.97 -4.79
C PHE A 13 -15.62 -3.63 -4.74
N PHE A 14 -15.28 -4.30 -3.62
CA PHE A 14 -13.99 -4.98 -3.49
C PHE A 14 -13.77 -6.03 -4.59
N HIS A 15 -14.78 -6.85 -4.88
CA HIS A 15 -14.68 -7.87 -5.93
C HIS A 15 -14.48 -7.25 -7.32
N ASN A 16 -15.17 -6.15 -7.62
CA ASN A 16 -15.06 -5.47 -8.91
C ASN A 16 -13.74 -4.71 -9.05
N GLU A 17 -13.35 -3.95 -8.04
CA GLU A 17 -12.26 -2.98 -8.06
C GLU A 17 -10.92 -3.55 -7.59
N GLY A 18 -10.94 -4.61 -6.79
CA GLY A 18 -9.76 -5.27 -6.23
C GLY A 18 -9.19 -4.57 -4.99
N TYR A 19 -9.87 -3.54 -4.47
CA TYR A 19 -9.47 -2.87 -3.24
C TYR A 19 -10.69 -2.34 -2.47
N LEU A 20 -10.49 -2.05 -1.19
CA LEU A 20 -11.48 -1.40 -0.32
C LEU A 20 -10.75 -0.53 0.70
N ARG A 21 -11.24 0.69 0.91
CA ARG A 21 -10.74 1.59 1.95
C ARG A 21 -11.62 1.48 3.20
N LEU A 22 -10.98 1.36 4.34
CA LEU A 22 -11.58 1.40 5.66
C LEU A 22 -11.15 2.69 6.35
N ASP A 23 -12.11 3.57 6.61
CA ASP A 23 -11.82 4.90 7.15
C ASP A 23 -11.51 4.87 8.64
N ARG A 24 -10.34 5.40 9.01
CA ARG A 24 -9.93 5.70 10.39
C ARG A 24 -10.09 4.53 11.37
N VAL A 25 -9.84 3.30 10.90
CA VAL A 25 -9.88 2.08 11.73
C VAL A 25 -8.94 2.21 12.94
N HIS A 26 -7.74 2.76 12.72
CA HIS A 26 -6.86 3.09 13.83
C HIS A 26 -7.02 4.53 14.28
N SER A 27 -7.26 4.73 15.58
CA SER A 27 -7.30 6.08 16.14
C SER A 27 -5.92 6.75 16.09
N ARG A 28 -5.91 8.09 15.97
CA ARG A 28 -4.66 8.87 16.02
C ARG A 28 -3.87 8.63 17.31
N ASN A 29 -4.56 8.39 18.44
CA ASN A 29 -3.91 8.07 19.71
C ASN A 29 -3.15 6.75 19.67
N ARG A 30 -3.70 5.73 18.98
CA ARG A 30 -3.02 4.44 18.75
C ARG A 30 -1.78 4.61 17.87
N LEU A 31 -1.86 5.45 16.85
CA LEU A 31 -0.78 5.64 15.88
C LEU A 31 0.32 6.61 16.34
N LYS A 32 0.02 7.52 17.28
CA LYS A 32 0.95 8.53 17.78
C LYS A 32 2.30 7.94 18.24
N PRO A 33 2.35 6.87 19.06
CA PRO A 33 3.62 6.28 19.47
C PRO A 33 4.45 5.74 18.30
N LEU A 34 3.81 5.12 17.29
CA LEU A 34 4.50 4.65 16.09
C LEU A 34 5.10 5.81 15.30
N ARG A 35 4.30 6.85 15.05
CA ARG A 35 4.74 8.06 14.33
C ARG A 35 5.93 8.72 15.02
N GLU A 36 5.86 8.91 16.34
CA GLU A 36 6.96 9.49 17.11
C GLU A 36 8.21 8.59 17.10
N SER A 37 8.04 7.28 17.14
CA SER A 37 9.14 6.32 17.04
C SER A 37 9.86 6.42 15.69
N ILE A 38 9.11 6.50 14.60
CA ILE A 38 9.66 6.72 13.25
C ILE A 38 10.47 8.03 13.22
N LEU A 39 9.90 9.13 13.71
CA LEU A 39 10.60 10.42 13.71
C LEU A 39 11.88 10.41 14.55
N ARG A 40 11.87 9.76 15.72
CA ARG A 40 13.06 9.59 16.55
C ARG A 40 14.15 8.79 15.83
N GLU A 41 13.77 7.70 15.17
CA GLU A 41 14.72 6.88 14.40
C GLU A 41 15.30 7.64 13.21
N LEU A 42 14.48 8.39 12.46
CA LEU A 42 14.97 9.22 11.36
C LEU A 42 15.97 10.29 11.84
N SER A 43 15.73 10.88 13.02
CA SER A 43 16.65 11.82 13.65
C SER A 43 17.93 11.13 14.11
N ARG A 44 17.83 9.94 14.73
CA ARG A 44 18.97 9.13 15.18
C ARG A 44 19.87 8.72 14.02
N LEU A 45 19.27 8.36 12.89
CA LEU A 45 19.97 8.00 11.65
C LEU A 45 20.53 9.22 10.91
N LYS A 46 20.27 10.44 11.40
CA LYS A 46 20.65 11.71 10.75
C LYS A 46 20.18 11.77 9.29
N VAL A 47 18.99 11.24 9.02
CA VAL A 47 18.35 11.29 7.69
C VAL A 47 17.39 12.47 7.62
N TRP A 48 16.67 12.74 8.72
CA TRP A 48 15.71 13.82 8.81
C TRP A 48 15.61 14.34 10.24
N ALA A 49 15.72 15.66 10.42
CA ALA A 49 15.46 16.29 11.71
C ALA A 49 14.92 17.71 11.50
N GLY A 50 14.00 18.15 12.36
CA GLY A 50 13.52 19.54 12.36
C GLY A 50 12.90 20.01 11.04
N GLY A 51 12.29 19.11 10.26
CA GLY A 51 11.67 19.45 8.98
C GLY A 51 12.64 19.56 7.80
N LYS A 52 13.89 19.09 7.95
CA LYS A 52 14.90 19.12 6.89
C LYS A 52 15.53 17.75 6.67
N SER A 53 15.81 17.45 5.40
CA SER A 53 16.64 16.30 5.01
C SER A 53 18.09 16.61 5.38
N LEU A 54 18.73 15.68 6.08
CA LEU A 54 20.12 15.79 6.49
C LEU A 54 20.94 14.94 5.52
N GLY A 55 21.51 15.59 4.50
CA GLY A 55 22.32 15.03 3.41
C GLY A 55 22.55 13.51 3.48
N SER A 56 21.63 12.75 2.87
CA SER A 56 21.65 11.28 2.94
C SER A 56 22.07 10.68 1.61
N SER A 57 22.86 9.60 1.65
CA SER A 57 23.21 8.78 0.47
C SER A 57 22.00 8.10 -0.19
N LEU A 58 20.79 8.29 0.35
CA LEU A 58 19.55 7.82 -0.27
C LEU A 58 19.21 8.63 -1.52
N ASN A 59 19.64 9.89 -1.63
CA ASN A 59 19.24 10.76 -2.73
C ASN A 59 19.74 10.27 -4.10
N ASP A 60 20.82 9.49 -4.12
CA ASP A 60 21.40 8.92 -5.35
C ASP A 60 20.66 7.66 -5.83
N LEU A 61 19.74 7.13 -5.02
CA LEU A 61 18.96 5.93 -5.32
C LEU A 61 17.65 6.28 -6.03
N ALA A 62 17.14 5.36 -6.84
CA ALA A 62 15.80 5.47 -7.39
C ALA A 62 14.75 5.49 -6.26
N PRO A 63 13.58 6.16 -6.43
CA PRO A 63 12.59 6.32 -5.36
C PRO A 63 12.18 5.02 -4.65
N PHE A 64 12.01 3.92 -5.39
CA PHE A 64 11.65 2.63 -4.79
C PHE A 64 12.78 2.05 -3.92
N GLN A 65 14.04 2.26 -4.31
CA GLN A 65 15.21 1.80 -3.55
C GLN A 65 15.37 2.63 -2.27
N GLN A 66 15.10 3.94 -2.35
CA GLN A 66 15.05 4.80 -1.17
C GLN A 66 14.04 4.28 -0.15
N ILE A 67 12.84 3.90 -0.62
CA ILE A 67 11.79 3.36 0.25
C ILE A 67 12.26 2.09 0.95
N SER A 68 12.70 1.09 0.19
CA SER A 68 13.17 -0.18 0.75
C SER A 68 14.33 0.02 1.72
N LYS A 69 15.30 0.86 1.34
CA LYS A 69 16.48 1.14 2.19
C LYS A 69 16.08 1.85 3.48
N LEU A 70 15.30 2.92 3.39
CA LEU A 70 14.85 3.68 4.56
C LEU A 70 14.01 2.82 5.51
N SER A 71 13.03 2.09 4.98
CA SER A 71 12.19 1.17 5.73
C SER A 71 13.01 0.09 6.44
N SER A 72 14.09 -0.41 5.84
CA SER A 72 14.97 -1.41 6.48
C SER A 72 15.83 -0.84 7.61
N MET A 73 16.13 0.46 7.58
CA MET A 73 16.99 1.13 8.56
C MET A 73 16.23 1.59 9.81
N VAL A 74 14.95 1.94 9.66
CA VAL A 74 14.11 2.47 10.74
C VAL A 74 13.55 1.31 11.58
N LYS A 75 13.92 1.26 12.86
CA LYS A 75 13.44 0.23 13.79
C LYS A 75 12.16 0.68 14.48
N ILE A 76 11.06 -0.03 14.26
CA ILE A 76 9.76 0.31 14.85
C ILE A 76 9.29 -0.84 15.73
N ALA A 77 9.43 -0.68 17.04
CA ALA A 77 8.89 -1.64 18.01
C ALA A 77 7.36 -1.72 17.90
N ASN A 78 6.82 -2.92 18.09
CA ASN A 78 5.38 -3.21 18.14
C ASN A 78 4.59 -2.79 16.88
N LEU A 79 5.26 -2.63 15.73
CA LEU A 79 4.60 -2.23 14.47
C LEU A 79 3.49 -3.20 14.07
N ASP A 80 3.80 -4.50 14.08
CA ASP A 80 2.83 -5.54 13.72
C ASP A 80 1.67 -5.59 14.72
N GLU A 81 1.96 -5.68 16.02
CA GLU A 81 0.92 -5.72 17.08
C GLU A 81 -0.02 -4.50 17.04
N THR A 82 0.52 -3.32 16.73
CA THR A 82 -0.27 -2.07 16.73
C THR A 82 -1.25 -2.01 15.55
N LEU A 83 -0.84 -2.49 14.37
CA LEU A 83 -1.58 -2.33 13.11
C LEU A 83 -2.38 -3.59 12.73
N ASN A 84 -1.79 -4.77 12.92
CA ASN A 84 -2.37 -6.07 12.56
C ASN A 84 -3.33 -6.59 13.64
N THR A 85 -4.33 -5.76 13.94
CA THR A 85 -5.29 -6.00 15.03
C THR A 85 -6.30 -7.09 14.69
N ALA A 86 -6.98 -7.62 15.72
CA ALA A 86 -8.09 -8.55 15.53
C ALA A 86 -9.21 -7.98 14.64
N GLU A 87 -9.48 -6.68 14.74
CA GLU A 87 -10.48 -5.98 13.92
C GLU A 87 -10.14 -6.05 12.42
N ILE A 88 -8.86 -5.86 12.06
CA ILE A 88 -8.38 -5.99 10.68
C ILE A 88 -8.48 -7.44 10.20
N ARG A 89 -8.12 -8.41 11.05
CA ARG A 89 -8.21 -9.83 10.70
C ARG A 89 -9.67 -10.27 10.52
N SER A 90 -10.57 -9.80 11.37
CA SER A 90 -12.01 -10.02 11.22
C SER A 90 -12.54 -9.39 9.94
N ALA A 91 -12.17 -8.13 9.65
CA ALA A 91 -12.55 -7.48 8.39
C ALA A 91 -12.08 -8.29 7.17
N ILE A 92 -10.83 -8.77 7.15
CA ILE A 92 -10.37 -9.61 6.03
C ILE A 92 -11.15 -10.93 5.97
N ALA A 93 -11.48 -11.53 7.11
CA ALA A 93 -12.28 -12.75 7.15
C ALA A 93 -13.70 -12.53 6.62
N ASP A 94 -14.35 -11.45 7.00
CA ASP A 94 -15.69 -11.08 6.55
C ASP A 94 -15.71 -10.72 5.06
N LEU A 95 -14.66 -10.03 4.58
CA LEU A 95 -14.50 -9.66 3.18
C LEU A 95 -14.28 -10.86 2.25
N THR A 96 -13.64 -11.92 2.75
CA THR A 96 -13.17 -13.04 1.92
C THR A 96 -13.83 -14.38 2.23
N GLY A 97 -14.59 -14.45 3.32
CA GLY A 97 -15.13 -15.71 3.87
C GLY A 97 -14.05 -16.66 4.41
N ARG A 98 -12.81 -16.20 4.61
CA ARG A 98 -11.64 -17.04 4.88
C ARG A 98 -10.74 -16.47 5.97
N THR A 99 -10.17 -17.35 6.78
CA THR A 99 -9.28 -16.94 7.87
C THR A 99 -7.94 -16.39 7.33
N PRO A 100 -7.57 -15.13 7.65
CA PRO A 100 -6.31 -14.55 7.20
C PRO A 100 -5.11 -14.99 8.04
N GLN A 101 -3.99 -15.22 7.37
CA GLN A 101 -2.72 -15.57 7.99
C GLN A 101 -1.58 -14.71 7.46
N SER A 102 -0.93 -13.99 8.37
CA SER A 102 0.26 -13.19 8.09
C SER A 102 1.53 -14.03 8.30
N SER A 103 2.34 -14.23 7.27
CA SER A 103 3.59 -15.01 7.36
C SER A 103 4.86 -14.17 7.52
N GLN A 104 4.84 -12.89 7.13
CA GLN A 104 6.03 -12.02 7.10
C GLN A 104 5.95 -10.81 8.04
N GLY A 105 4.93 -10.75 8.91
CA GLY A 105 4.67 -9.59 9.76
C GLY A 105 4.39 -8.31 8.97
N THR A 106 4.28 -7.20 9.69
CA THR A 106 4.04 -5.87 9.13
C THR A 106 5.36 -5.17 8.79
N GLN A 107 5.44 -4.60 7.59
CA GLN A 107 6.63 -3.92 7.07
C GLN A 107 6.39 -2.41 6.93
N PRO A 108 7.31 -1.55 7.36
CA PRO A 108 7.18 -0.12 7.14
C PRO A 108 7.36 0.22 5.65
N LEU A 109 6.66 1.26 5.21
CA LEU A 109 6.77 1.87 3.90
C LEU A 109 7.02 3.38 4.13
N LEU A 110 8.30 3.76 4.16
CA LEU A 110 8.71 5.15 4.41
C LEU A 110 9.31 5.79 3.16
N SER A 111 8.98 7.05 2.88
CA SER A 111 9.71 7.87 1.92
C SER A 111 9.90 9.28 2.45
N LEU A 112 11.08 9.83 2.20
CA LEU A 112 11.38 11.22 2.53
C LEU A 112 10.60 12.16 1.60
N PRO A 113 10.40 13.41 2.00
CA PRO A 113 9.89 14.47 1.13
C PRO A 113 10.77 14.69 -0.11
N HIS A 114 10.20 15.31 -1.13
CA HIS A 114 10.91 15.83 -2.30
C HIS A 114 11.79 14.81 -3.04
N GLN A 115 11.29 13.60 -3.27
CA GLN A 115 11.99 12.57 -4.05
C GLN A 115 12.09 12.91 -5.56
N GLY A 116 11.43 13.97 -6.01
CA GLY A 116 11.40 14.42 -7.39
C GLY A 116 9.99 14.84 -7.83
N PRO A 117 9.83 15.23 -9.12
CA PRO A 117 8.51 15.48 -9.69
C PRO A 117 7.69 14.19 -9.70
N TRP A 118 6.38 14.32 -9.46
CA TRP A 118 5.48 13.18 -9.56
C TRP A 118 5.36 12.72 -11.01
N SER A 119 5.46 11.40 -11.22
CA SER A 119 5.27 10.77 -12.53
C SER A 119 4.91 9.29 -12.38
N LEU A 120 4.33 8.72 -13.43
CA LEU A 120 4.04 7.28 -13.54
C LEU A 120 5.16 6.48 -14.20
N GLY A 121 6.17 7.18 -14.74
CA GLY A 121 7.31 6.58 -15.42
C GLY A 121 8.31 5.95 -14.46
N ASN A 122 8.97 4.88 -14.90
CA ASN A 122 10.02 4.18 -14.15
C ASN A 122 9.60 3.69 -12.75
N LEU A 123 8.30 3.50 -12.53
CA LEU A 123 7.78 2.88 -11.31
C LEU A 123 7.85 1.35 -11.42
N ASN A 124 8.08 0.69 -10.29
CA ASN A 124 8.17 -0.76 -10.24
C ASN A 124 6.78 -1.38 -10.06
N TRP A 125 6.00 -1.45 -11.13
CA TRP A 125 4.68 -2.07 -11.14
C TRP A 125 4.79 -3.60 -11.03
N HIS A 126 4.08 -4.17 -10.06
CA HIS A 126 4.10 -5.60 -9.79
C HIS A 126 2.78 -6.09 -9.20
N VAL A 127 2.62 -7.40 -9.17
CA VAL A 127 1.60 -8.09 -8.36
C VAL A 127 2.32 -8.88 -7.28
N ASP A 128 1.70 -9.06 -6.12
CA ASP A 128 2.28 -9.90 -5.07
C ASP A 128 2.09 -11.38 -5.36
N LEU A 129 0.95 -11.74 -5.96
CA LEU A 129 0.63 -13.10 -6.38
C LEU A 129 0.19 -13.10 -7.84
N ALA A 130 0.75 -14.04 -8.61
CA ALA A 130 0.26 -14.29 -9.95
C ALA A 130 -1.19 -14.79 -9.91
N ALA A 131 -2.02 -14.33 -10.85
CA ALA A 131 -3.36 -14.88 -11.02
C ALA A 131 -3.25 -16.39 -11.32
N LYS A 132 -3.91 -17.21 -10.50
CA LYS A 132 -4.14 -18.63 -10.80
C LYS A 132 -5.54 -18.79 -11.37
N SER A 133 -5.73 -19.79 -12.22
CA SER A 133 -7.05 -20.19 -12.70
C SER A 133 -7.92 -20.61 -11.52
N GLY A 134 -9.05 -19.92 -11.34
CA GLY A 134 -9.94 -20.08 -10.19
C GLY A 134 -10.22 -18.71 -9.56
N GLY A 135 -11.47 -18.26 -9.61
CA GLY A 135 -11.88 -16.90 -9.24
C GLY A 135 -11.70 -16.52 -7.76
N GLU A 136 -11.19 -17.43 -6.92
CA GLU A 136 -10.97 -17.14 -5.50
C GLU A 136 -9.89 -16.07 -5.29
N ILE A 137 -10.06 -15.29 -4.23
CA ILE A 137 -9.07 -14.33 -3.75
C ILE A 137 -7.93 -15.15 -3.08
N PRO A 138 -6.68 -15.04 -3.55
CA PRO A 138 -5.59 -15.85 -3.00
C PRO A 138 -4.99 -15.26 -1.72
N GLY A 139 -5.15 -13.96 -1.52
CA GLY A 139 -4.55 -13.21 -0.43
C GLY A 139 -4.97 -11.75 -0.44
N ILE A 140 -4.87 -11.11 0.73
CA ILE A 140 -5.11 -9.69 0.92
C ILE A 140 -3.83 -9.02 1.39
N GLN A 141 -3.48 -7.91 0.77
CA GLN A 141 -2.49 -6.98 1.30
C GLN A 141 -3.20 -5.81 1.96
N ALA A 142 -2.89 -5.57 3.24
CA ALA A 142 -3.33 -4.38 3.94
C ALA A 142 -2.27 -3.28 3.84
N PHE A 143 -2.68 -2.04 3.59
CA PHE A 143 -1.85 -0.84 3.67
C PHE A 143 -2.41 0.10 4.74
N TYR A 144 -1.60 0.42 5.73
CA TYR A 144 -1.99 1.27 6.86
C TYR A 144 -1.38 2.66 6.71
N LEU A 145 -2.20 3.71 6.86
CA LEU A 145 -1.71 5.09 6.94
C LEU A 145 -1.34 5.42 8.39
N VAL A 146 -0.04 5.48 8.68
CA VAL A 146 0.47 5.79 10.04
C VAL A 146 0.43 7.31 10.31
N ASP A 147 0.58 8.13 9.27
CA ASP A 147 0.34 9.57 9.27
C ASP A 147 -0.59 9.93 8.08
N ASP A 148 -1.05 11.18 8.02
CA ASP A 148 -1.80 11.68 6.85
C ASP A 148 -0.90 11.61 5.60
N VAL A 149 -1.40 11.04 4.52
CA VAL A 149 -0.71 10.94 3.23
C VAL A 149 -1.57 11.65 2.19
N GLY A 150 -1.07 12.77 1.68
CA GLY A 150 -1.75 13.51 0.61
C GLY A 150 -1.51 12.90 -0.78
N LEU A 151 -2.25 13.40 -1.77
CA LEU A 151 -1.97 13.09 -3.18
C LEU A 151 -0.53 13.43 -3.54
N HIS A 152 0.07 12.56 -4.35
CA HIS A 152 1.47 12.60 -4.76
C HIS A 152 2.46 12.56 -3.58
N GLY A 153 1.98 12.14 -2.40
CA GLY A 153 2.74 12.00 -1.15
C GLY A 153 3.50 10.67 -1.07
N GLY A 154 3.67 9.99 -2.21
CA GLY A 154 4.36 8.72 -2.30
C GLY A 154 3.51 7.53 -1.88
N ALA A 155 2.18 7.66 -1.78
CA ALA A 155 1.34 6.54 -1.39
C ALA A 155 1.47 5.36 -2.38
N THR A 156 0.98 4.19 -2.00
CA THR A 156 0.86 3.09 -2.97
C THR A 156 -0.12 3.50 -4.06
N LEU A 157 0.29 3.40 -5.32
CA LEU A 157 -0.60 3.40 -6.47
C LEU A 157 -1.05 1.98 -6.76
N ALA A 158 -2.31 1.81 -7.13
CA ALA A 158 -2.84 0.55 -7.63
C ALA A 158 -3.62 0.78 -8.92
N LEU A 159 -3.71 -0.25 -9.76
CA LEU A 159 -4.63 -0.28 -10.89
C LEU A 159 -5.89 -1.01 -10.47
N ALA A 160 -6.93 -0.25 -10.15
CA ALA A 160 -8.24 -0.82 -9.90
C ALA A 160 -8.65 -1.73 -11.07
N ARG A 161 -9.31 -2.85 -10.74
CA ARG A 161 -9.79 -3.89 -11.67
C ARG A 161 -8.70 -4.72 -12.36
N SER A 162 -7.41 -4.43 -12.15
CA SER A 162 -6.31 -5.13 -12.83
C SER A 162 -6.18 -6.63 -12.49
N HIS A 163 -6.71 -7.08 -11.35
CA HIS A 163 -6.77 -8.51 -10.98
C HIS A 163 -7.67 -9.34 -11.91
N ARG A 164 -8.51 -8.68 -12.72
CA ARG A 164 -9.42 -9.28 -13.69
C ARG A 164 -8.83 -9.36 -15.10
N VAL A 165 -7.72 -8.65 -15.35
CA VAL A 165 -7.08 -8.60 -16.66
C VAL A 165 -6.18 -9.83 -16.83
N ALA A 166 -6.36 -10.56 -17.92
CA ALA A 166 -5.64 -11.81 -18.19
C ALA A 166 -5.18 -11.88 -19.66
N GLY A 167 -4.34 -12.88 -19.97
CA GLY A 167 -3.88 -13.14 -21.33
C GLY A 167 -3.03 -12.01 -21.93
N GLU A 168 -3.18 -11.79 -23.23
CA GLU A 168 -2.43 -10.79 -24.00
C GLU A 168 -2.64 -9.37 -23.46
N MET A 169 -3.88 -9.01 -23.12
CA MET A 169 -4.23 -7.71 -22.55
C MET A 169 -3.48 -7.40 -21.24
N ALA A 170 -3.22 -8.42 -20.41
CA ALA A 170 -2.41 -8.24 -19.20
C ALA A 170 -0.93 -7.96 -19.53
N GLY A 171 -0.42 -8.55 -20.62
CA GLY A 171 0.91 -8.30 -21.14
C GLY A 171 1.05 -6.87 -21.68
N GLU A 172 0.09 -6.44 -22.49
CA GLU A 172 0.02 -5.08 -23.04
C GLU A 172 -0.05 -4.02 -21.94
N LEU A 173 -0.96 -4.18 -20.97
CA LEU A 173 -1.10 -3.27 -19.84
C LEU A 173 0.22 -3.13 -19.07
N ARG A 174 0.90 -4.26 -18.77
CA ARG A 174 2.21 -4.24 -18.10
C ARG A 174 3.31 -3.61 -18.96
N GLY A 175 3.23 -3.75 -20.27
CA GLY A 175 4.11 -3.08 -21.23
C GLY A 175 3.97 -1.56 -21.14
N SER A 176 2.75 -1.06 -21.26
CA SER A 176 2.45 0.39 -21.22
C SER A 176 2.79 1.05 -19.88
N LEU A 177 2.77 0.32 -18.77
CA LEU A 177 3.24 0.84 -17.47
C LEU A 177 4.76 1.07 -17.40
N LYS A 178 5.55 0.41 -18.25
CA LYS A 178 7.00 0.66 -18.34
C LYS A 178 7.30 1.87 -19.22
N THR A 179 6.46 2.13 -20.22
CA THR A 179 6.60 3.22 -21.19
C THR A 179 5.27 3.97 -21.31
N PRO A 180 5.03 5.02 -20.50
CA PRO A 180 3.71 5.62 -20.31
C PRO A 180 3.08 6.34 -21.52
N ALA A 181 3.72 6.36 -22.69
CA ALA A 181 3.24 7.11 -23.86
C ALA A 181 1.81 6.73 -24.28
N ASP A 182 1.44 5.45 -24.13
CA ASP A 182 0.13 4.91 -24.50
C ASP A 182 -0.67 4.43 -23.28
N LEU A 183 -0.33 4.91 -22.08
CA LEU A 183 -0.92 4.38 -20.84
C LEU A 183 -2.43 4.62 -20.77
N GLU A 184 -2.91 5.80 -21.16
CA GLU A 184 -4.35 6.10 -21.13
C GLU A 184 -5.16 5.16 -22.03
N ALA A 185 -4.66 4.88 -23.24
CA ALA A 185 -5.29 3.95 -24.15
C ALA A 185 -5.31 2.52 -23.57
N ALA A 186 -4.21 2.08 -22.96
CA ALA A 186 -4.13 0.77 -22.31
C ALA A 186 -5.05 0.65 -21.09
N LEU A 187 -5.15 1.69 -20.26
CA LEU A 187 -6.07 1.75 -19.13
C LEU A 187 -7.53 1.67 -19.61
N SER A 188 -7.88 2.44 -20.65
CA SER A 188 -9.22 2.39 -21.25
C SER A 188 -9.55 1.03 -21.86
N ALA A 189 -8.62 0.44 -22.62
CA ALA A 189 -8.82 -0.86 -23.28
C ALA A 189 -8.97 -2.01 -22.26
N SER A 190 -8.26 -1.92 -21.13
CA SER A 190 -8.33 -2.90 -20.05
C SER A 190 -9.40 -2.61 -19.00
N ASN A 191 -10.13 -1.49 -19.14
CA ASN A 191 -11.07 -0.99 -18.13
C ASN A 191 -10.43 -0.92 -16.73
N THR A 192 -9.23 -0.36 -16.63
CA THR A 192 -8.51 -0.17 -15.36
C THR A 192 -8.30 1.31 -15.07
N GLU A 193 -8.05 1.64 -13.80
CA GLU A 193 -7.90 3.02 -13.35
C GLU A 193 -6.80 3.11 -12.29
N ILE A 194 -5.99 4.16 -12.33
CA ILE A 194 -4.97 4.41 -11.30
C ILE A 194 -5.64 5.03 -10.08
N ILE A 195 -5.49 4.38 -8.93
CA ILE A 195 -5.88 4.92 -7.62
C ILE A 195 -4.64 5.13 -6.76
N GLU A 196 -4.59 6.26 -6.05
CA GLU A 196 -3.57 6.52 -5.02
C GLU A 196 -4.18 6.26 -3.64
N MET A 197 -3.57 5.36 -2.87
CA MET A 197 -3.99 4.98 -1.51
C MET A 197 -3.64 6.08 -0.48
N SER A 198 -4.05 7.31 -0.77
CA SER A 198 -3.88 8.51 0.04
C SER A 198 -5.09 8.72 0.96
N GLY A 199 -4.88 9.42 2.07
CA GLY A 199 -5.90 9.58 3.10
C GLY A 199 -5.37 10.12 4.42
N ARG A 200 -6.12 9.85 5.48
CA ARG A 200 -5.82 10.31 6.84
C ARG A 200 -5.14 9.21 7.64
N ALA A 201 -4.34 9.62 8.63
CA ALA A 201 -3.80 8.71 9.62
C ALA A 201 -4.93 7.87 10.23
N GLY A 202 -4.78 6.55 10.17
CA GLY A 202 -5.77 5.59 10.64
C GLY A 202 -6.51 4.85 9.56
N ASP A 203 -6.51 5.35 8.33
CA ASP A 203 -7.15 4.66 7.20
C ASP A 203 -6.35 3.40 6.84
N VAL A 204 -7.08 2.37 6.41
CA VAL A 204 -6.52 1.09 5.96
C VAL A 204 -7.09 0.74 4.59
N PHE A 205 -6.22 0.41 3.65
CA PHE A 205 -6.64 -0.14 2.37
C PHE A 205 -6.42 -1.65 2.38
N LEU A 206 -7.46 -2.41 2.07
CA LEU A 206 -7.39 -3.84 1.78
C LEU A 206 -7.34 -4.01 0.27
N MET A 207 -6.38 -4.77 -0.24
CA MET A 207 -6.18 -4.97 -1.68
C MET A 207 -6.00 -6.45 -1.99
N ASP A 208 -6.63 -6.93 -3.05
CA ASP A 208 -6.37 -8.25 -3.62
C ASP A 208 -4.92 -8.32 -4.09
N MET A 209 -4.16 -9.34 -3.65
CA MET A 209 -2.73 -9.47 -3.97
C MET A 209 -2.42 -9.68 -5.46
N ARG A 210 -3.43 -9.85 -6.31
CA ARG A 210 -3.30 -9.91 -7.77
C ARG A 210 -3.39 -8.53 -8.45
N VAL A 211 -3.77 -7.48 -7.72
CA VAL A 211 -3.84 -6.12 -8.23
C VAL A 211 -2.43 -5.59 -8.52
N LEU A 212 -2.26 -5.05 -9.73
CA LEU A 212 -1.04 -4.33 -10.12
C LEU A 212 -0.91 -3.08 -9.26
N HIS A 213 0.22 -2.95 -8.58
CA HIS A 213 0.48 -1.82 -7.70
C HIS A 213 1.96 -1.46 -7.66
N THR A 214 2.26 -0.28 -7.13
CA THR A 214 3.62 0.24 -7.00
C THR A 214 3.68 1.35 -5.95
N PRO A 215 4.78 1.51 -5.19
CA PRO A 215 4.98 2.74 -4.43
C PRO A 215 5.17 3.96 -5.35
N SER A 216 4.52 5.08 -5.05
CA SER A 216 4.69 6.34 -5.79
C SER A 216 5.91 7.16 -5.33
N ILE A 217 6.23 8.19 -6.11
CA ILE A 217 7.20 9.24 -5.78
C ILE A 217 6.57 10.18 -4.74
N ASN A 218 7.27 10.41 -3.63
CA ASN A 218 6.87 11.45 -2.68
C ASN A 218 7.36 12.82 -3.14
N SER A 219 6.51 13.52 -3.87
CA SER A 219 6.77 14.88 -4.38
C SER A 219 6.46 15.99 -3.36
N THR A 220 5.84 15.63 -2.23
CA THR A 220 5.39 16.59 -1.21
C THR A 220 6.50 16.98 -0.24
N ASN A 221 6.19 17.89 0.68
CA ASN A 221 7.05 18.32 1.79
C ASN A 221 6.88 17.48 3.07
N ARG A 222 6.09 16.39 3.05
CA ARG A 222 5.81 15.54 4.22
C ARG A 222 6.43 14.16 4.04
N ILE A 223 6.96 13.58 5.12
CA ILE A 223 7.41 12.18 5.11
C ILE A 223 6.18 11.30 4.92
N ARG A 224 6.26 10.35 3.99
CA ARG A 224 5.24 9.30 3.92
C ARG A 224 5.48 8.29 5.02
N MET A 225 4.48 8.08 5.87
CA MET A 225 4.51 7.03 6.89
C MET A 225 3.37 6.07 6.64
N MET A 226 3.68 4.99 5.93
CA MET A 226 2.77 3.87 5.70
C MET A 226 3.38 2.58 6.24
N ALA A 227 2.58 1.53 6.34
CA ALA A 227 3.04 0.17 6.55
C ALA A 227 2.17 -0.80 5.76
N THR A 228 2.63 -2.04 5.60
CA THR A 228 1.85 -3.07 4.93
C THR A 228 1.99 -4.43 5.59
N THR A 229 0.91 -5.22 5.56
CA THR A 229 0.91 -6.64 5.96
C THR A 229 0.30 -7.45 4.83
N ARG A 230 0.92 -8.57 4.49
CA ARG A 230 0.36 -9.54 3.54
C ARG A 230 -0.27 -10.70 4.28
N PHE A 231 -1.49 -11.05 3.89
CA PHE A 231 -2.26 -12.16 4.45
C PHE A 231 -2.56 -13.19 3.36
N GLY A 232 -2.04 -14.40 3.54
CA GLY A 232 -2.59 -15.56 2.83
C GLY A 232 -3.93 -15.97 3.43
N LEU A 233 -4.79 -16.61 2.66
CA LEU A 233 -6.11 -17.04 3.12
C LEU A 233 -6.18 -18.56 3.25
N ARG A 234 -6.65 -19.07 4.40
CA ARG A 234 -6.97 -20.50 4.57
C ARG A 234 -8.47 -20.73 4.47
N ALA A 235 -8.88 -21.93 4.03
CA ALA A 235 -10.27 -22.33 4.17
C ALA A 235 -10.65 -22.36 5.65
N ASN A 236 -11.83 -21.84 5.99
CA ASN A 236 -12.39 -22.03 7.33
C ASN A 236 -12.68 -23.52 7.50
N ARG A 237 -12.13 -24.13 8.56
CA ARG A 237 -12.45 -25.51 8.94
C ARG A 237 -13.80 -25.57 9.61
#